data_AF-A0A7G2JWJ5-F1
#
_entry.id   AF-A0A7G2JWJ5-F1
#
_cell.length_a   1.000
_cell.length_b   1.000
_cell.length_c   1.000
_cell.angle_alpha   90.00
_cell.angle_beta   90.00
_cell.angle_gamma   90.00
#
_symmetry.space_group_name_H-M   'P 1'
#
loop_
_entity.id
_entity.type
_entity.pdbx_description
1 polymer ?
#
loop_
_entity_poly.entity_id
_entity_poly.type
_entity_poly.pdbx_seq_one_letter_code
_entity_poly.pdbx_strand_id
1 'polypeptide(L)'
;MKQMIEGKEYWRDARGNLTPAELVKDIDKARDVLVREWVEKGVSLNKEMRNFKDGIFGDIQAFIELSAEKYNAKMGGSKGNITLYSYDGKYKIQRAINDHL
;
A
#
# COMPACT_ATOMS: atom_id res chain seq x y z
N MET A 1 -0.47 -7.36 22.76
CA MET A 1 0.72 -7.99 22.13
C MET A 1 1.23 -9.06 23.06
N LYS A 2 1.60 -10.24 22.54
CA LYS A 2 2.06 -11.37 23.36
C LYS A 2 3.55 -11.23 23.71
N GLN A 3 3.92 -11.58 24.93
CA GLN A 3 5.29 -11.54 25.43
C GLN A 3 5.59 -12.80 26.25
N MET A 4 6.80 -13.33 26.12
CA MET A 4 7.27 -14.48 26.91
C MET A 4 8.18 -13.97 28.02
N ILE A 5 7.85 -14.26 29.27
CA ILE A 5 8.65 -13.88 30.45
C ILE A 5 8.81 -15.13 31.31
N GLU A 6 10.07 -15.54 31.54
CA GLU A 6 10.40 -16.73 32.34
C GLU A 6 9.64 -18.01 31.92
N GLY A 7 9.41 -18.17 30.61
CA GLY A 7 8.71 -19.33 30.05
C GLY A 7 7.18 -19.26 30.11
N LYS A 8 6.60 -18.16 30.60
CA LYS A 8 5.13 -17.95 30.64
C LYS A 8 4.68 -16.90 29.62
N GLU A 9 3.52 -17.13 29.00
CA GLU A 9 2.91 -16.20 28.05
C GLU A 9 2.13 -15.11 28.79
N TYR A 10 2.41 -13.85 28.44
CA TYR A 10 1.73 -12.67 28.92
C TYR A 10 1.14 -11.87 27.77
N TRP A 11 0.00 -11.25 28.03
CA TRP A 11 -0.68 -10.35 27.12
C TRP A 11 -0.50 -8.92 27.58
N ARG A 12 0.10 -8.11 26.71
CA ARG A 12 0.20 -6.67 26.89
C ARG A 12 -1.08 -5.98 26.43
N ASP A 13 -1.73 -5.28 27.36
CA ASP A 13 -2.90 -4.45 27.09
C ASP A 13 -2.51 -3.08 26.48
N ALA A 14 -3.52 -2.25 26.16
CA ALA A 14 -3.32 -0.93 25.58
C ALA A 14 -2.69 0.10 26.55
N ARG A 15 -2.75 -0.15 27.86
CA ARG A 15 -2.13 0.69 28.90
C ARG A 15 -0.69 0.25 29.20
N GLY A 16 -0.25 -0.85 28.59
CA GLY A 16 1.09 -1.41 28.76
C GLY A 16 1.19 -2.44 29.88
N ASN A 17 0.11 -2.78 30.58
CA ASN A 17 0.09 -3.80 31.63
C ASN A 17 0.25 -5.19 31.03
N LEU A 18 0.84 -6.09 31.82
CA LEU A 18 1.04 -7.49 31.45
C LEU A 18 0.09 -8.38 32.24
N THR A 19 -0.78 -9.07 31.52
CA THR A 19 -1.73 -10.03 32.08
C THR A 19 -1.27 -11.44 31.70
N PRO A 20 -1.07 -12.36 32.67
CA PRO A 20 -0.81 -13.77 32.36
C PRO A 20 -1.88 -14.32 31.40
N ALA A 21 -1.48 -15.11 30.40
CA ALA A 21 -2.39 -15.62 29.38
C ALA A 21 -3.57 -16.45 29.94
N GLU A 22 -3.36 -17.10 31.08
CA GLU A 22 -4.37 -17.86 31.83
C GLU A 22 -5.50 -16.95 32.38
N LEU A 23 -5.20 -15.68 32.68
CA LEU A 23 -6.16 -14.71 33.22
C LEU A 23 -6.87 -13.89 32.13
N VAL A 24 -6.43 -14.02 30.87
CA VAL A 24 -7.09 -13.35 29.73
C VAL A 24 -8.28 -14.19 29.30
N LYS A 25 -9.45 -13.56 29.20
CA LYS A 25 -10.69 -14.23 28.76
C LYS A 25 -10.54 -14.72 27.32
N ASP A 26 -11.05 -15.92 27.03
CA ASP A 26 -10.91 -16.51 25.69
C ASP A 26 -11.59 -15.69 24.59
N ILE A 27 -12.70 -15.01 24.90
CA ILE A 27 -13.35 -14.08 23.96
C ILE A 27 -12.45 -12.90 23.59
N ASP A 28 -11.63 -12.41 24.52
CA ASP A 28 -10.70 -11.30 24.26
C ASP A 28 -9.53 -11.79 23.40
N LYS A 29 -9.05 -13.03 23.61
CA LYS A 29 -8.04 -13.67 22.76
C LYS A 29 -8.56 -13.86 21.33
N ALA A 30 -9.78 -14.40 21.17
CA ALA A 30 -10.41 -14.62 19.88
C ALA A 30 -10.62 -13.30 19.11
N ARG A 31 -11.02 -12.24 19.83
CA ARG A 31 -11.16 -10.90 19.25
C ARG A 31 -9.82 -10.33 18.77
N ASP A 32 -8.75 -10.46 19.57
CA ASP A 32 -7.42 -10.00 19.15
C ASP A 32 -6.92 -10.73 17.90
N VAL A 33 -7.13 -12.06 17.81
CA VAL A 33 -6.81 -12.85 16.61
C VAL A 33 -7.57 -12.32 15.39
N LEU A 34 -8.90 -12.22 15.49
CA LEU A 34 -9.75 -11.74 14.39
C LEU A 34 -9.31 -10.34 13.91
N VAL A 35 -9.08 -9.42 14.85
CA VAL A 35 -8.66 -8.04 14.50
C VAL A 35 -7.30 -8.04 13.82
N ARG A 36 -6.33 -8.81 14.31
CA ARG A 36 -4.98 -8.89 13.71
C ARG A 36 -5.02 -9.44 12.30
N GLU A 37 -5.78 -10.50 12.07
CA GLU A 37 -5.94 -11.09 10.73
C GLU A 37 -6.44 -10.06 9.71
N TRP A 38 -7.44 -9.26 10.07
CA TRP A 38 -7.95 -8.21 9.18
C TRP A 38 -6.99 -7.05 9.00
N VAL A 39 -6.26 -6.66 10.05
CA VAL A 39 -5.21 -5.65 9.96
C VAL A 39 -4.09 -6.10 9.01
N GLU A 40 -3.63 -7.34 9.12
CA GLU A 40 -2.61 -7.89 8.22
C GLU A 40 -3.06 -7.89 6.75
N LYS A 41 -4.31 -8.30 6.48
CA LYS A 41 -4.91 -8.20 5.15
C LYS A 41 -4.94 -6.77 4.63
N GLY A 42 -5.32 -5.82 5.48
CA GLY A 42 -5.31 -4.39 5.15
C GLY A 42 -3.92 -3.85 4.84
N VAL A 43 -2.91 -4.24 5.62
CA VAL A 43 -1.50 -3.88 5.37
C VAL A 43 -1.01 -4.46 4.05
N SER A 44 -1.34 -5.72 3.74
CA SER A 44 -0.98 -6.34 2.46
C SER A 44 -1.61 -5.61 1.29
N LEU A 45 -2.91 -5.31 1.36
CA LEU A 45 -3.61 -4.59 0.31
C LEU A 45 -3.06 -3.17 0.12
N ASN A 46 -2.68 -2.48 1.20
CA ASN A 46 -2.04 -1.17 1.12
C ASN A 46 -0.70 -1.25 0.37
N LYS A 47 0.10 -2.28 0.65
CA LYS A 47 1.37 -2.53 -0.03
C LYS A 47 1.14 -2.81 -1.53
N GLU A 48 0.16 -3.65 -1.87
CA GLU A 48 -0.19 -3.93 -3.26
C GLU A 48 -0.64 -2.67 -4.00
N MET A 49 -1.50 -1.84 -3.39
CA MET A 49 -1.95 -0.58 -3.97
C MET A 49 -0.79 0.39 -4.20
N ARG A 50 0.15 0.47 -3.26
CA ARG A 50 1.37 1.27 -3.41
C ARG A 50 2.22 0.78 -4.57
N ASN A 51 2.53 -0.52 -4.61
CA ASN A 51 3.32 -1.11 -5.69
C ASN A 51 2.67 -0.92 -7.07
N PHE A 52 1.35 -1.10 -7.15
CA PHE A 52 0.58 -0.85 -8.37
C PHE A 52 0.69 0.59 -8.84
N LYS A 53 0.52 1.55 -7.91
CA LYS A 53 0.69 2.97 -8.20
C LYS A 53 2.12 3.26 -8.69
N ASP A 54 3.12 2.87 -7.92
CA ASP A 54 4.53 3.15 -8.24
C ASP A 54 4.93 2.53 -9.60
N GLY A 55 4.45 1.31 -9.88
CA GLY A 55 4.61 0.64 -11.18
C GLY A 55 4.02 1.44 -12.34
N ILE A 56 2.76 1.88 -12.24
CA ILE A 56 2.13 2.71 -13.28
C ILE A 56 2.92 4.01 -13.52
N PHE A 57 3.35 4.69 -12.46
CA PHE A 57 4.11 5.93 -12.62
C PHE A 57 5.47 5.70 -13.30
N GLY A 58 6.16 4.61 -12.93
CA GLY A 58 7.41 4.19 -13.55
C GLY A 58 7.24 3.82 -15.02
N ASP A 59 6.24 3.01 -15.36
CA ASP A 59 5.97 2.57 -16.73
C ASP A 59 5.61 3.75 -17.65
N ILE A 60 4.80 4.69 -17.17
CA ILE A 60 4.48 5.92 -17.93
C ILE A 60 5.75 6.74 -18.18
N GLN A 61 6.61 6.87 -17.17
CA GLN A 61 7.86 7.62 -17.31
C GLN A 61 8.80 6.98 -18.32
N ALA A 62 9.03 5.66 -18.22
CA ALA A 62 9.84 4.90 -19.16
C ALA A 62 9.25 4.97 -20.59
N PHE A 63 7.93 4.96 -20.74
CA PHE A 63 7.28 5.11 -22.03
C PHE A 63 7.52 6.50 -22.66
N ILE A 64 7.46 7.57 -21.87
CA ILE A 64 7.77 8.93 -22.33
C ILE A 64 9.22 9.01 -22.82
N GLU A 65 10.17 8.49 -22.04
CA GLU A 65 11.60 8.48 -22.37
C GLU A 65 11.87 7.70 -23.66
N LEU A 66 11.35 6.47 -23.76
CA LEU A 66 11.47 5.65 -24.97
C LEU A 66 10.87 6.33 -26.20
N SER A 67 9.74 7.02 -26.02
CA SER A 67 9.05 7.73 -27.11
C SER A 67 9.84 8.95 -27.58
N ALA A 68 10.46 9.68 -26.65
CA ALA A 68 11.32 10.81 -26.96
C ALA A 68 12.57 10.36 -27.72
N GLU A 69 13.22 9.27 -27.28
CA GLU A 69 14.42 8.73 -27.92
C GLU A 69 14.14 8.17 -29.32
N LYS A 70 13.10 7.33 -29.47
CA LYS A 70 12.86 6.59 -30.73
C LYS A 70 12.14 7.40 -31.79
N TYR A 71 11.25 8.30 -31.39
CA TYR A 71 10.33 8.97 -32.32
C TYR A 71 10.50 10.48 -32.36
N ASN A 72 11.48 11.03 -31.62
CA ASN A 72 11.66 12.47 -31.40
C ASN A 72 10.35 13.16 -30.96
N ALA A 73 9.47 12.38 -30.31
CA ALA A 73 8.12 12.79 -29.98
C ALA A 73 8.15 13.46 -28.61
N LYS A 74 7.84 14.76 -28.56
CA LYS A 74 7.59 15.44 -27.29
C LYS A 74 6.26 14.95 -26.72
N MET A 75 6.32 13.98 -25.82
CA MET A 75 5.16 13.45 -25.09
C MET A 75 5.03 14.13 -23.73
N GLY A 76 4.05 15.02 -23.57
CA GLY A 76 3.69 15.64 -22.28
C GLY A 76 3.47 17.15 -22.33
N GLY A 77 2.62 17.65 -21.44
CA GLY A 77 2.43 19.08 -21.19
C GLY A 77 3.46 19.68 -20.21
N SER A 78 3.38 20.98 -19.94
CA SER A 78 4.44 21.76 -19.24
C SER A 78 4.77 21.31 -17.81
N LYS A 79 4.03 20.36 -17.23
CA LYS A 79 4.21 19.83 -15.86
C LYS A 79 4.30 18.31 -15.78
N GLY A 80 4.48 17.61 -16.90
CA GLY A 80 4.49 16.14 -16.93
C GLY A 80 3.10 15.49 -16.90
N ASN A 81 2.03 16.28 -17.04
CA ASN A 81 0.69 15.78 -17.30
C ASN A 81 0.65 15.07 -18.66
N ILE A 82 0.05 13.88 -18.69
CA ILE A 82 -0.09 13.09 -19.92
C ILE A 82 -1.39 12.28 -19.89
N THR A 83 -1.98 12.10 -21.06
CA THR A 83 -3.09 11.17 -21.29
C THR A 83 -2.64 10.16 -22.34
N LEU A 84 -2.68 8.88 -21.99
CA LEU A 84 -2.41 7.76 -22.89
C LEU A 84 -3.72 7.03 -23.16
N TYR A 85 -3.97 6.68 -24.41
CA TYR A 85 -5.14 5.89 -24.82
C TYR A 85 -4.70 4.49 -25.24
N SER A 86 -5.54 3.49 -25.00
CA SER A 86 -5.42 2.22 -25.70
C SER A 86 -5.63 2.44 -27.19
N TYR A 87 -5.04 1.57 -28.03
CA TYR A 87 -5.13 1.71 -29.48
C TYR A 87 -6.57 1.68 -29.99
N ASP A 88 -7.44 0.89 -29.35
CA ASP A 88 -8.88 0.84 -29.65
C ASP A 88 -9.69 1.99 -29.02
N GLY A 89 -9.03 2.88 -28.27
CA GLY A 89 -9.63 4.05 -27.62
C GLY A 89 -10.54 3.75 -26.42
N LYS A 90 -10.73 2.48 -26.04
CA LYS A 90 -11.66 2.10 -24.96
C LYS A 90 -11.18 2.48 -23.57
N TYR A 91 -9.87 2.52 -23.38
CA TYR A 91 -9.26 2.82 -22.10
C TYR A 91 -8.33 4.01 -22.22
N LYS A 92 -8.21 4.76 -21.11
CA LYS A 92 -7.22 5.81 -20.99
C LYS A 92 -6.58 5.79 -19.62
N ILE A 93 -5.31 6.18 -19.56
CA ILE A 93 -4.60 6.52 -18.34
C ILE A 93 -4.28 8.00 -18.40
N GLN A 94 -4.67 8.74 -17.36
CA GLN A 94 -4.40 10.16 -17.24
C GLN A 94 -3.53 10.39 -15.99
N ARG A 95 -2.28 10.82 -16.21
CA ARG A 95 -1.38 11.25 -15.14
C ARG A 95 -1.54 12.76 -14.97
N ALA A 96 -2.00 13.16 -13.79
CA ALA A 96 -2.08 14.56 -13.37
C ALA A 96 -1.12 14.80 -12.21
N ILE A 97 -0.18 15.74 -12.40
CA ILE A 97 0.73 16.25 -11.38
C ILE A 97 0.15 17.57 -10.92
N ASN A 98 -0.24 17.62 -9.65
CA ASN A 98 -0.73 18.83 -9.02
C ASN A 98 0.43 19.54 -8.33
N ASP A 99 0.60 20.83 -8.59
CA ASP A 99 1.52 21.66 -7.81
C ASP A 99 0.77 22.08 -6.55
N HIS A 100 1.10 21.47 -5.42
CA HIS A 100 0.79 22.07 -4.13
C HIS A 100 2.00 22.86 -3.66
N LEU A 101 1.84 24.19 -3.59
CA LEU A 101 2.64 25.07 -2.75
C LEU A 101 2.18 24.94 -1.29
#